data_AF-A0A956N7H6-F1
#
_entry.id   AF-A0A956N7H6-F1
#
_cell.length_a   1.000
_cell.length_b   1.000
_cell.length_c   1.000
_cell.angle_alpha   90.00
_cell.angle_beta   90.00
_cell.angle_gamma   90.00
#
_symmetry.space_group_name_H-M   'P 1'
#
loop_
_entity.id
_entity.type
_entity.pdbx_description
1 polymer ?
#
loop_
_entity_poly.entity_id
_entity_poly.type
_entity_poly.pdbx_seq_one_letter_code
_entity_poly.pdbx_strand_id
1 'polypeptide(L)' 'MGSCPDDVPWQRVVNSRGEISQRSAGDGAARQRRKLRGEGVTIDRRGRIDLEEFGWLGE' A
#
# COMPACT_ATOMS: atom_id res chain seq x y z
N MET A 1 -19.60 18.94 -7.10
CA MET A 1 -19.45 17.77 -6.20
C MET A 1 -18.81 16.66 -7.01
N GLY A 2 -17.52 16.40 -6.82
CA GLY A 2 -16.85 15.25 -7.46
C GLY A 2 -17.21 13.99 -6.68
N SER A 3 -17.90 13.05 -7.32
CA SER A 3 -18.11 11.71 -6.77
C SER A 3 -16.76 11.05 -6.61
N CYS A 4 -16.23 10.97 -5.39
CA CYS A 4 -15.07 10.16 -5.09
C CYS A 4 -15.49 8.70 -5.25
N PRO A 5 -15.01 7.97 -6.27
CA PRO A 5 -15.37 6.56 -6.39
C PRO A 5 -14.83 5.84 -5.15
N ASP A 6 -15.70 5.10 -4.46
CA ASP A 6 -15.33 4.26 -3.30
C ASP A 6 -14.31 3.15 -3.71
N ASP A 7 -14.12 2.99 -5.01
CA ASP A 7 -13.26 1.99 -5.65
C ASP A 7 -11.78 2.40 -5.75
N VAL A 8 -11.33 3.49 -5.12
CA VAL A 8 -9.90 3.85 -5.18
C VAL A 8 -9.08 2.87 -4.32
N PRO A 9 -8.16 2.09 -4.90
CA PRO A 9 -7.35 1.13 -4.17
C PRO A 9 -6.19 1.83 -3.44
N TRP A 10 -6.52 2.68 -2.48
CA TRP A 10 -5.56 3.48 -1.72
C TRP A 10 -4.47 2.62 -1.05
N GLN A 11 -4.74 1.35 -0.78
CA GLN A 11 -3.75 0.43 -0.22
C GLN A 11 -2.53 0.20 -1.13
N ARG A 12 -2.66 0.43 -2.44
CA ARG A 12 -1.57 0.28 -3.43
C ARG A 12 -0.59 1.44 -3.40
N VAL A 13 -0.94 2.55 -2.77
CA VAL A 13 -0.08 3.72 -2.67
C VAL A 13 0.80 3.61 -1.43
N VAL A 14 2.10 3.46 -1.65
CA VAL A 14 3.16 3.46 -0.62
C VAL A 14 4.17 4.57 -0.88
N ASN A 15 5.10 4.79 0.06
CA ASN A 15 6.15 5.78 -0.16
C ASN A 15 7.11 5.32 -1.28
N SER A 16 7.94 6.24 -1.78
CA SER A 16 8.95 5.96 -2.81
C SER A 16 10.02 4.95 -2.40
N ARG A 17 10.09 4.57 -1.11
CA ARG A 17 10.99 3.55 -0.57
C ARG A 17 10.30 2.18 -0.40
N GLY A 18 9.04 2.05 -0.83
CA GLY A 18 8.24 0.83 -0.67
C GLY A 18 7.79 0.57 0.77
N GLU A 19 7.98 1.51 1.70
CA GLU A 19 7.56 1.36 3.09
C GLU A 19 6.10 1.73 3.28
N ILE A 20 5.37 0.89 4.03
CA ILE A 20 4.03 1.19 4.51
C ILE A 20 4.16 2.13 5.72
N SER A 21 3.75 3.38 5.54
CA SER A 21 3.75 4.38 6.61
C SER A 21 2.85 3.96 7.77
N GLN A 22 3.44 3.47 8.86
CA GLN A 22 2.77 3.33 10.15
C GLN A 22 2.57 4.72 10.75
N ARG A 23 1.42 5.35 10.46
CA ARG A 23 1.02 6.52 11.24
C ARG A 23 0.73 6.06 12.66
N SER A 24 1.38 6.67 13.65
CA SER A 24 1.29 6.34 15.08
C SER A 24 -0.13 6.43 15.70
N ALA A 25 -1.14 6.82 14.92
CA ALA A 25 -2.50 7.07 15.38
C ALA A 25 -3.60 6.22 14.69
N GLY A 26 -3.27 5.15 13.97
CA GLY A 26 -4.34 4.28 13.43
C GLY A 26 -3.95 2.95 12.79
N ASP A 27 -4.94 2.06 12.66
CA ASP A 27 -4.84 0.72 12.05
C ASP A 27 -4.67 0.76 10.51
N GLY A 28 -4.51 1.94 9.93
CA GLY A 28 -4.42 2.12 8.47
C GLY A 28 -3.29 1.29 7.83
N ALA A 29 -2.12 1.23 8.48
CA ALA A 29 -1.00 0.45 8.00
C ALA A 29 -1.25 -1.07 8.08
N ALA A 30 -1.90 -1.54 9.16
CA ALA A 30 -2.26 -2.95 9.29
C ALA A 30 -3.33 -3.35 8.26
N ARG A 31 -4.32 -2.49 8.03
CA ARG A 31 -5.37 -2.68 7.02
C ARG A 31 -4.80 -2.68 5.60
N GLN A 32 -3.89 -1.76 5.29
CA GLN A 32 -3.17 -1.71 4.03
C GLN A 32 -2.35 -2.98 3.80
N ARG A 33 -1.57 -3.40 4.80
CA ARG A 33 -0.77 -4.63 4.76
C ARG A 33 -1.63 -5.87 4.53
N ARG A 34 -2.81 -5.95 5.15
CA ARG A 34 -3.74 -7.07 4.98
C ARG A 34 -4.34 -7.11 3.57
N LYS A 35 -4.76 -5.96 3.04
CA LYS A 35 -5.31 -5.87 1.67
C LYS A 35 -4.25 -6.25 0.63
N LEU A 36 -3.07 -5.63 0.70
CA LEU A 36 -1.94 -5.92 -0.19
C LEU A 36 -1.54 -7.40 -0.16
N ARG A 37 -1.45 -8.00 1.04
CA ARG A 37 -1.15 -9.44 1.17
C ARG A 37 -2.25 -10.32 0.57
N GLY A 38 -3.52 -9.91 0.69
CA GLY A 38 -4.64 -10.58 0.02
C GLY A 38 -4.59 -10.48 -1.50
N GLU A 39 -4.00 -9.40 -2.03
CA GLU A 39 -3.70 -9.24 -3.46
C GLU A 39 -2.44 -10.01 -3.91
N GLY A 40 -1.71 -10.66 -2.99
CA GLY A 40 -0.49 -11.41 -3.29
C GLY A 40 0.80 -10.61 -3.18
N VAL A 41 0.75 -9.38 -2.65
CA VAL A 41 1.94 -8.53 -2.47
C VAL A 41 2.78 -9.01 -1.28
N THR A 42 4.07 -9.24 -1.53
CA THR A 42 5.02 -9.65 -0.49
C THR A 42 5.47 -8.44 0.32
N ILE A 43 5.32 -8.52 1.64
CA ILE A 43 5.65 -7.43 2.57
C ILE A 43 6.61 -7.94 3.62
N ASP A 44 7.82 -7.39 3.60
CA ASP A 44 8.92 -7.72 4.50
C ASP A 44 8.56 -7.49 5.97
N ARG A 45 9.31 -8.12 6.88
CA ARG A 45 9.16 -7.96 8.33
C ARG A 45 9.26 -6.49 8.76
N ARG A 46 10.03 -5.67 8.04
CA ARG A 46 10.17 -4.22 8.29
C ARG A 46 9.01 -3.37 7.71
N GLY A 47 7.99 -3.99 7.12
CA GLY A 47 6.86 -3.28 6.52
C GLY A 47 7.16 -2.68 5.15
N ARG A 48 8.13 -3.26 4.43
CA ARG A 48 8.54 -2.84 3.08
C ARG A 48 8.00 -3.77 2.01
N ILE A 49 7.66 -3.19 0.88
CA ILE A 49 7.24 -3.84 -0.36
C ILE A 49 8.40 -3.73 -1.33
N ASP A 50 8.61 -4.78 -2.10
CA ASP A 50 9.54 -4.75 -3.21
C ASP A 50 8.93 -3.96 -4.37
N LEU A 51 9.38 -2.71 -4.56
CA LEU A 51 8.91 -1.88 -5.66
C LEU A 51 9.54 -2.27 -7.00
N GLU A 52 10.57 -3.11 -7.01
CA GLU A 52 11.12 -3.63 -8.27
C GLU A 52 10.18 -4.70 -8.85
N GLU A 53 9.60 -5.53 -7.99
CA GLU A 53 8.61 -6.56 -8.36
C GLU A 53 7.18 -6.01 -8.50
N PHE A 54 6.74 -5.14 -7.58
CA PHE A 54 5.35 -4.64 -7.51
C PHE A 54 5.18 -3.17 -7.88
N GLY A 55 6.26 -2.45 -8.18
CA GLY A 55 6.19 -1.03 -8.51
C GLY A 55 5.57 -0.82 -9.89
N TRP A 56 4.73 0.20 -9.98
CA TRP A 56 4.21 0.62 -11.26
C TRP A 56 5.25 1.50 -11.97
N LEU A 57 5.74 1.04 -13.13
CA LEU A 57 6.82 1.69 -13.86
C LEU A 57 6.41 2.98 -14.60
N GLY A 58 5.12 3.33 -14.62
CA GLY A 58 4.61 4.57 -15.21
C GLY A 58 5.07 4.79 -16.65
N GLU A 59 4.30 4.31 -17.63
CA GLU A 59 4.54 4.60 -19.05
C GLU A 59 4.34 6.09 -19.40
#